data_AF-A0A8W7P9X5-F1
#
_entry.id   AF-A0A8W7P9X5-F1
#
_cell.length_a   1.000
_cell.length_b   1.000
_cell.length_c   1.000
_cell.angle_alpha   90.00
_cell.angle_beta   90.00
_cell.angle_gamma   90.00
#
_symmetry.space_group_name_H-M   'P 1'
#
loop_
_entity.id
_entity.type
_entity.pdbx_description
1 polymer ?
#
loop_
_entity_poly.entity_id
_entity_poly.type
_entity_poly.pdbx_seq_one_letter_code
_entity_poly.pdbx_strand_id
1 'polypeptide(L)'
;MPMGKGLISLFTAPTRLKVDNNGGAWCPKHMVSRGLKEYLQIDLLKMHVITAIKTQGRFGKGQGREYTEAYALEYWRPGFTKWKRWKNTRDNEILSGNINTYSEVEQALQPIIFASKIRIYPYSQYDRTVCLRAEIIGCEWEEGLISYSIPKGVIRGVEVDLSDRTYDGEGEGDRLVHGLGQLVDGQKGADNFRIDIHGFGKGDGQAVRNTQKTKCPDHHHHHHWPLATESAGEQNVGFLHRPAVTFKTIVTIIFD
;
A
#
# COMPACT_ATOMS: atom_id res chain seq x y z
N MET A 1 -24.67 -6.06 -11.55
CA MET A 1 -25.50 -6.73 -10.53
C MET A 1 -24.86 -6.52 -9.15
N PRO A 2 -25.58 -6.54 -8.02
CA PRO A 2 -24.97 -6.44 -6.70
C PRO A 2 -24.04 -7.63 -6.44
N MET A 3 -22.74 -7.38 -6.29
CA MET A 3 -21.78 -8.41 -5.91
C MET A 3 -21.71 -8.53 -4.39
N GLY A 4 -21.56 -9.75 -3.88
CA GLY A 4 -21.25 -9.95 -2.45
C GLY A 4 -19.85 -9.45 -2.09
N LYS A 5 -19.38 -9.85 -0.91
CA LYS A 5 -17.97 -9.72 -0.51
C LYS A 5 -17.09 -10.33 -1.60
N GLY A 6 -16.32 -9.48 -2.29
CA GLY A 6 -15.52 -9.87 -3.44
C GLY A 6 -14.18 -10.43 -3.01
N LEU A 7 -13.77 -11.57 -3.56
CA LEU A 7 -12.41 -12.08 -3.48
C LEU A 7 -11.80 -12.08 -4.88
N ILE A 8 -10.68 -11.40 -5.07
CA ILE A 8 -9.94 -11.42 -6.34
C ILE A 8 -8.50 -11.88 -6.11
N SER A 9 -8.05 -12.73 -7.03
CA SER A 9 -6.72 -13.35 -7.09
C SER A 9 -6.05 -12.98 -8.42
N LEU A 10 -4.72 -12.82 -8.40
CA LEU A 10 -3.94 -12.27 -9.52
C LEU A 10 -3.96 -13.08 -10.84
N PHE A 11 -4.52 -14.29 -10.85
CA PHE A 11 -4.48 -15.19 -12.01
C PHE A 11 -5.69 -15.09 -12.97
N THR A 12 -6.68 -14.24 -12.70
CA THR A 12 -7.79 -13.97 -13.63
C THR A 12 -7.60 -12.65 -14.37
N ALA A 13 -7.47 -12.71 -15.70
CA ALA A 13 -7.35 -11.56 -16.59
C ALA A 13 -8.08 -11.85 -17.93
N PRO A 14 -8.52 -10.84 -18.72
CA PRO A 14 -8.36 -9.38 -18.54
C PRO A 14 -9.59 -8.49 -18.89
N THR A 15 -9.88 -7.46 -18.09
CA THR A 15 -10.48 -6.16 -18.54
C THR A 15 -10.00 -4.96 -17.67
N ARG A 16 -8.84 -4.40 -18.04
CA ARG A 16 -8.09 -3.28 -17.42
C ARG A 16 -8.93 -2.08 -16.90
N LEU A 17 -8.36 -1.28 -15.99
CA LEU A 17 -8.83 0.08 -15.68
C LEU A 17 -9.00 0.87 -17.00
N LYS A 18 -10.16 1.53 -17.18
CA LYS A 18 -10.69 2.11 -18.44
C LYS A 18 -11.38 1.12 -19.41
N VAL A 19 -11.61 -0.14 -19.05
CA VAL A 19 -12.49 -1.05 -19.79
C VAL A 19 -13.89 -1.04 -19.15
N ASP A 20 -14.92 -1.03 -19.99
CA ASP A 20 -16.29 -0.64 -19.62
C ASP A 20 -17.35 -1.64 -20.13
N ASN A 21 -17.04 -2.93 -20.01
CA ASN A 21 -18.03 -4.00 -20.13
C ASN A 21 -18.81 -4.11 -18.80
N ASN A 22 -20.14 -4.24 -18.86
CA ASN A 22 -21.06 -4.27 -17.72
C ASN A 22 -20.95 -3.13 -16.67
N GLY A 23 -20.12 -2.11 -16.92
CA GLY A 23 -19.84 -1.01 -15.99
C GLY A 23 -18.57 -1.19 -15.14
N GLY A 24 -17.88 -2.33 -15.24
CA GLY A 24 -16.47 -2.51 -14.84
C GLY A 24 -16.08 -2.20 -13.39
N ALA A 25 -17.00 -2.22 -12.42
CA ALA A 25 -16.75 -1.82 -11.02
C ALA A 25 -17.44 -2.74 -10.02
N TRP A 26 -16.81 -2.97 -8.85
CA TRP A 26 -17.45 -3.71 -7.77
C TRP A 26 -18.38 -2.81 -6.98
N CYS A 27 -19.63 -3.24 -6.90
CA CYS A 27 -20.67 -2.59 -6.12
C CYS A 27 -21.14 -3.59 -5.05
N PRO A 28 -21.00 -3.28 -3.75
CA PRO A 28 -21.48 -4.14 -2.67
C PRO A 28 -22.98 -4.42 -2.79
N LYS A 29 -23.40 -5.59 -2.30
CA LYS A 29 -24.82 -5.99 -2.32
C LYS A 29 -25.70 -5.16 -1.40
N HIS A 30 -25.16 -4.72 -0.27
CA HIS A 30 -25.86 -3.90 0.70
C HIS A 30 -25.37 -2.46 0.64
N MET A 31 -26.23 -1.50 1.00
CA MET A 31 -25.84 -0.10 1.11
C MET A 31 -24.70 0.04 2.13
N VAL A 32 -23.73 0.89 1.79
CA VAL A 32 -22.58 1.18 2.62
C VAL A 32 -22.91 2.31 3.57
N SER A 33 -22.48 2.14 4.82
CA SER A 33 -22.68 3.07 5.92
C SER A 33 -21.42 3.12 6.79
N ARG A 34 -21.49 3.78 7.95
CA ARG A 34 -20.37 3.90 8.90
C ARG A 34 -19.94 2.56 9.50
N GLY A 35 -20.73 1.49 9.34
CA GLY A 35 -20.53 0.20 9.99
C GLY A 35 -19.49 -0.74 9.35
N LEU A 36 -18.85 -0.36 8.24
CA LEU A 36 -17.70 -1.09 7.63
C LEU A 36 -17.94 -2.61 7.44
N LYS A 37 -19.13 -3.00 6.96
CA LYS A 37 -19.55 -4.42 6.84
C LYS A 37 -19.17 -5.09 5.52
N GLU A 38 -19.12 -4.30 4.46
CA GLU A 38 -18.83 -4.74 3.10
C GLU A 38 -17.36 -4.46 2.78
N TYR A 39 -16.70 -5.40 2.09
CA TYR A 39 -15.31 -5.25 1.66
C TYR A 39 -15.00 -5.96 0.36
N LEU A 40 -14.01 -5.40 -0.34
CA LEU A 40 -13.30 -6.02 -1.45
C LEU A 40 -11.99 -6.59 -0.89
N GLN A 41 -11.81 -7.91 -0.97
CA GLN A 41 -10.57 -8.58 -0.57
C GLN A 41 -9.72 -8.90 -1.80
N ILE A 42 -8.45 -8.53 -1.72
CA ILE A 42 -7.45 -8.71 -2.77
C ILE A 42 -6.36 -9.60 -2.20
N ASP A 43 -6.11 -10.73 -2.87
CA ASP A 43 -5.01 -11.63 -2.54
C ASP A 43 -3.84 -11.34 -3.48
N LEU A 44 -2.75 -10.81 -2.92
CA LEU A 44 -1.52 -10.48 -3.66
C LEU A 44 -0.63 -11.71 -3.85
N LEU A 45 -1.00 -12.87 -3.29
CA LEU A 45 -0.34 -14.19 -3.34
C LEU A 45 1.05 -14.26 -2.70
N LYS A 46 1.83 -13.17 -2.78
CA LYS A 46 3.14 -12.98 -2.16
C LYS A 46 3.11 -11.75 -1.25
N MET A 47 4.12 -11.66 -0.39
CA MET A 47 4.38 -10.44 0.37
C MET A 47 4.73 -9.27 -0.55
N HIS A 48 4.11 -8.12 -0.31
CA HIS A 48 4.34 -6.86 -1.00
C HIS A 48 4.50 -5.72 0.00
N VAL A 49 5.25 -4.71 -0.41
CA VAL A 49 5.28 -3.38 0.21
C VAL A 49 4.28 -2.51 -0.54
N ILE A 50 3.18 -2.15 0.11
CA ILE A 50 2.11 -1.32 -0.45
C ILE A 50 2.31 0.12 0.02
N THR A 51 2.53 1.02 -0.93
CA THR A 51 2.86 2.43 -0.68
C THR A 51 1.70 3.38 -0.98
N ALA A 52 0.78 3.00 -1.87
CA ALA A 52 -0.43 3.77 -2.14
C ALA A 52 -1.58 2.87 -2.63
N ILE A 53 -2.80 3.41 -2.59
CA ILE A 53 -3.98 2.83 -3.25
C ILE A 53 -4.61 3.90 -4.12
N LYS A 54 -4.96 3.53 -5.36
CA LYS A 54 -5.82 4.34 -6.21
C LYS A 54 -7.24 3.82 -6.20
N THR A 55 -8.19 4.73 -6.23
CA THR A 55 -9.61 4.43 -6.35
C THR A 55 -10.25 5.22 -7.49
N GLN A 56 -11.29 4.65 -8.10
CA GLN A 56 -12.12 5.30 -9.12
C GLN A 56 -13.57 4.81 -8.97
N GLY A 57 -14.56 5.68 -9.21
CA GLY A 57 -15.97 5.28 -9.18
C GLY A 57 -16.41 4.47 -10.41
N ARG A 58 -17.69 4.08 -10.47
CA ARG A 58 -18.29 3.45 -11.66
C ARG A 58 -18.63 4.51 -12.69
N PHE A 59 -17.93 4.56 -13.83
CA PHE A 59 -18.24 5.53 -14.89
C PHE A 59 -19.33 5.05 -15.87
N GLY A 60 -19.26 3.81 -16.37
CA GLY A 60 -20.33 3.20 -17.17
C GLY A 60 -20.76 4.02 -18.39
N LYS A 61 -19.80 4.55 -19.17
CA LYS A 61 -20.05 5.50 -20.29
C LYS A 61 -20.94 6.71 -19.91
N GLY A 62 -20.85 7.18 -18.66
CA GLY A 62 -21.67 8.28 -18.13
C GLY A 62 -23.01 7.85 -17.51
N GLN A 63 -23.39 6.57 -17.59
CA GLN A 63 -24.55 5.99 -16.88
C GLN A 63 -24.22 5.61 -15.42
N GLY A 64 -22.94 5.66 -15.05
CA GLY A 64 -22.48 5.42 -13.69
C GLY A 64 -22.60 6.66 -12.81
N ARG A 65 -23.15 6.47 -11.60
CA ARG A 65 -23.39 7.55 -10.62
C ARG A 65 -22.78 7.25 -9.24
N GLU A 66 -22.27 6.04 -9.05
CA GLU A 66 -21.85 5.48 -7.78
C GLU A 66 -20.32 5.48 -7.66
N TYR A 67 -19.84 5.96 -6.52
CA TYR A 67 -18.43 6.07 -6.18
C TYR A 67 -18.27 5.97 -4.66
N THR A 68 -17.06 5.66 -4.21
CA THR A 68 -16.71 5.52 -2.79
C THR A 68 -16.04 6.81 -2.30
N GLU A 69 -16.71 7.57 -1.43
CA GLU A 69 -16.24 8.87 -0.91
C GLU A 69 -15.10 8.76 0.09
N ALA A 70 -15.06 7.66 0.83
CA ALA A 70 -14.02 7.35 1.79
C ALA A 70 -13.95 5.83 1.99
N TYR A 71 -12.85 5.34 2.52
CA TYR A 71 -12.67 3.93 2.82
C TYR A 71 -11.71 3.73 3.98
N ALA A 72 -11.77 2.55 4.59
CA ALA A 72 -10.79 2.08 5.54
C ALA A 72 -10.13 0.81 5.00
N LEU A 73 -8.95 0.48 5.54
CA LEU A 73 -8.16 -0.67 5.10
C LEU A 73 -7.92 -1.65 6.24
N GLU A 74 -8.01 -2.94 5.93
CA GLU A 74 -7.37 -3.97 6.72
C GLU A 74 -6.36 -4.74 5.89
N TYR A 75 -5.30 -5.19 6.52
CA TYR A 75 -4.25 -5.97 5.86
C TYR A 75 -3.87 -7.20 6.68
N TRP A 76 -3.28 -8.17 5.99
CA TRP A 76 -2.82 -9.41 6.58
C TRP A 76 -1.53 -9.90 5.90
N ARG A 77 -0.64 -10.47 6.70
CA ARG A 77 0.56 -11.19 6.25
C ARG A 77 0.73 -12.50 7.04
N PRO A 78 1.51 -13.46 6.52
CA PRO A 78 1.94 -14.63 7.29
C PRO A 78 2.46 -14.22 8.68
N GLY A 79 2.18 -15.02 9.69
CA GLY A 79 2.49 -14.71 11.09
C GLY A 79 1.40 -13.92 11.83
N PHE A 80 0.43 -13.30 11.15
CA PHE A 80 -0.70 -12.65 11.83
C PHE A 80 -1.85 -13.62 12.13
N THR A 81 -2.32 -13.62 13.37
CA THR A 81 -3.50 -14.38 13.82
C THR A 81 -4.83 -13.72 13.40
N LYS A 82 -4.82 -12.40 13.18
CA LYS A 82 -5.99 -11.58 12.81
C LYS A 82 -5.61 -10.52 11.78
N TRP A 83 -6.61 -10.04 11.05
CA TRP A 83 -6.46 -8.85 10.21
C TRP A 83 -6.12 -7.63 11.07
N LYS A 84 -5.23 -6.76 10.58
CA LYS A 84 -4.89 -5.50 11.25
C LYS A 84 -5.53 -4.32 10.51
N ARG A 85 -6.18 -3.44 11.26
CA ARG A 85 -6.73 -2.17 10.78
C ARG A 85 -5.58 -1.21 10.51
N TRP A 86 -5.55 -0.62 9.32
CA TRP A 86 -4.59 0.44 9.02
C TRP A 86 -5.07 1.77 9.61
N LYS A 87 -4.11 2.54 10.13
CA LYS A 87 -4.30 3.90 10.62
C LYS A 87 -3.04 4.70 10.29
N ASN A 88 -3.19 6.00 10.05
CA ASN A 88 -2.05 6.88 9.88
C ASN A 88 -1.40 7.23 11.24
N THR A 89 -0.30 7.98 11.21
CA THR A 89 0.41 8.45 12.44
C THR A 89 -0.36 9.44 13.31
N ARG A 90 -1.60 9.80 12.95
CA ARG A 90 -2.53 10.63 13.74
C ARG A 90 -3.76 9.81 14.20
N ASP A 91 -3.64 8.48 14.21
CA ASP A 91 -4.70 7.52 14.54
C ASP A 91 -5.99 7.62 13.69
N ASN A 92 -5.92 8.24 12.50
CA ASN A 92 -7.05 8.23 11.57
C ASN A 92 -7.01 6.98 10.67
N GLU A 93 -8.11 6.21 10.70
CA GLU A 93 -8.33 5.00 9.89
C GLU A 93 -9.00 5.28 8.54
N ILE A 94 -9.65 6.45 8.38
CA ILE A 94 -10.48 6.76 7.22
C ILE A 94 -9.68 7.56 6.19
N LEU A 95 -9.49 6.95 5.02
CA LEU A 95 -8.89 7.55 3.83
C LEU A 95 -9.96 8.19 2.95
N SER A 96 -9.64 9.34 2.35
CA SER A 96 -10.53 10.00 1.39
C SER A 96 -10.49 9.28 0.03
N GLY A 97 -11.66 9.00 -0.51
CA GLY A 97 -11.84 8.39 -1.82
C GLY A 97 -12.22 9.41 -2.89
N ASN A 98 -13.13 9.02 -3.77
CA ASN A 98 -13.53 9.80 -4.95
C ASN A 98 -14.65 10.80 -4.62
N ILE A 99 -14.65 11.93 -5.33
CA ILE A 99 -15.75 12.93 -5.30
C ILE A 99 -16.68 12.82 -6.52
N ASN A 100 -16.36 11.95 -7.48
CA ASN A 100 -17.10 11.71 -8.71
C ASN A 100 -16.81 10.29 -9.25
N THR A 101 -17.38 9.95 -10.42
CA THR A 101 -17.29 8.61 -11.00
C THR A 101 -16.10 8.34 -11.93
N TYR A 102 -15.34 9.37 -12.30
CA TYR A 102 -14.36 9.31 -13.41
C TYR A 102 -12.94 9.78 -13.03
N SER A 103 -12.76 10.63 -12.03
CA SER A 103 -11.45 11.03 -11.53
C SER A 103 -10.84 9.90 -10.69
N GLU A 104 -9.61 9.51 -11.03
CA GLU A 104 -8.78 8.65 -10.20
C GLU A 104 -8.28 9.47 -8.99
N VAL A 105 -8.31 8.87 -7.79
CA VAL A 105 -7.77 9.45 -6.56
C VAL A 105 -6.73 8.50 -6.01
N GLU A 106 -5.52 9.00 -5.71
CA GLU A 106 -4.43 8.25 -5.10
C GLU A 106 -4.28 8.64 -3.64
N GLN A 107 -4.27 7.66 -2.74
CA GLN A 107 -3.95 7.83 -1.32
C GLN A 107 -2.61 7.15 -1.01
N ALA A 108 -1.59 7.96 -0.74
CA ALA A 108 -0.32 7.49 -0.22
C ALA A 108 -0.50 6.99 1.22
N LEU A 109 0.02 5.80 1.52
CA LEU A 109 -0.08 5.17 2.82
C LEU A 109 1.14 5.53 3.67
N GLN A 110 0.91 6.30 4.74
CA GLN A 110 1.90 6.56 5.77
C GLN A 110 1.31 6.17 7.15
N PRO A 111 1.75 5.06 7.77
CA PRO A 111 2.82 4.15 7.32
C PRO A 111 2.45 3.30 6.10
N ILE A 112 3.48 2.84 5.38
CA ILE A 112 3.35 1.84 4.32
C ILE A 112 2.94 0.48 4.90
N ILE A 113 2.36 -0.39 4.08
CA ILE A 113 1.82 -1.69 4.52
C ILE A 113 2.67 -2.85 3.99
N PHE A 114 3.10 -3.75 4.88
CA PHE A 114 3.67 -5.06 4.54
C PHE A 114 2.59 -6.14 4.60
N ALA A 115 2.11 -6.58 3.44
CA ALA A 115 0.97 -7.50 3.35
C ALA A 115 1.05 -8.48 2.17
N SER A 116 0.38 -9.62 2.34
CA SER A 116 0.04 -10.53 1.22
C SER A 116 -1.43 -10.46 0.84
N LYS A 117 -2.30 -9.92 1.72
CA LYS A 117 -3.72 -9.72 1.46
C LYS A 117 -4.16 -8.38 2.02
N ILE A 118 -5.03 -7.69 1.29
CA ILE A 118 -5.60 -6.40 1.69
C ILE A 118 -7.12 -6.39 1.47
N ARG A 119 -7.85 -5.72 2.37
CA ARG A 119 -9.29 -5.48 2.28
C ARG A 119 -9.54 -3.98 2.22
N ILE A 120 -10.29 -3.57 1.22
CA ILE A 120 -10.81 -2.20 1.12
C ILE A 120 -12.26 -2.24 1.60
N TYR A 121 -12.55 -1.51 2.67
CA TYR A 121 -13.88 -1.33 3.23
C TYR A 121 -14.39 0.06 2.83
N PRO A 122 -15.35 0.17 1.89
CA PRO A 122 -16.00 1.43 1.61
C PRO A 122 -16.66 2.00 2.88
N TYR A 123 -16.59 3.32 3.04
CA TYR A 123 -17.17 4.07 4.14
C TYR A 123 -18.07 5.17 3.59
N SER A 124 -19.20 5.40 4.26
CA SER A 124 -20.09 6.52 3.98
C SER A 124 -20.71 7.03 5.28
N GLN A 125 -20.91 8.35 5.38
CA GLN A 125 -21.57 8.96 6.54
C GLN A 125 -23.07 8.65 6.62
N TYR A 126 -23.68 8.33 5.48
CA TYR A 126 -25.10 8.01 5.30
C TYR A 126 -25.25 6.76 4.42
N ASP A 127 -26.34 6.02 4.57
CA ASP A 127 -26.58 4.79 3.80
C ASP A 127 -26.72 5.11 2.30
N ARG A 128 -25.81 4.56 1.48
CA ARG A 128 -25.82 4.74 0.03
C ARG A 128 -25.27 3.53 -0.72
N THR A 129 -25.68 3.37 -1.97
CA THR A 129 -24.97 2.50 -2.90
C THR A 129 -23.66 3.16 -3.32
N VAL A 130 -22.57 2.40 -3.28
CA VAL A 130 -21.24 2.80 -3.76
C VAL A 130 -20.75 1.78 -4.77
N CYS A 131 -19.81 2.18 -5.61
CA CYS A 131 -19.05 1.26 -6.44
C CYS A 131 -17.59 1.70 -6.45
N LEU A 132 -16.68 0.73 -6.55
CA LEU A 132 -15.25 0.90 -6.44
C LEU A 132 -14.54 0.15 -7.57
N ARG A 133 -13.65 0.87 -8.25
CA ARG A 133 -12.49 0.30 -8.95
C ARG A 133 -11.27 0.68 -8.13
N ALA A 134 -10.34 -0.25 -7.95
CA ALA A 134 -9.17 -0.04 -7.12
C ALA A 134 -7.91 -0.57 -7.81
N GLU A 135 -6.79 0.07 -7.49
CA GLU A 135 -5.45 -0.34 -7.92
C GLU A 135 -4.50 -0.24 -6.73
N ILE A 136 -3.80 -1.33 -6.43
CA ILE A 136 -2.78 -1.37 -5.37
C ILE A 136 -1.43 -0.96 -5.97
N ILE A 137 -0.76 0.00 -5.35
CA ILE A 137 0.53 0.53 -5.78
C ILE A 137 1.60 0.07 -4.79
N GLY A 138 2.65 -0.58 -5.30
CA GLY A 138 3.71 -1.14 -4.48
C GLY A 138 4.73 -1.96 -5.28
N CYS A 139 5.53 -2.74 -4.56
CA CYS A 139 6.51 -3.67 -5.11
C CYS A 139 6.52 -4.98 -4.29
N GLU A 140 7.05 -6.06 -4.88
CA GLU A 140 7.21 -7.35 -4.18
C GLU A 140 8.23 -7.22 -3.03
N TRP A 141 7.97 -7.88 -1.90
CA TRP A 141 8.83 -7.82 -0.71
C TRP A 141 9.89 -8.93 -0.75
N GLU A 142 10.99 -8.68 -1.47
CA GLU A 142 12.05 -9.67 -1.71
C GLU A 142 12.94 -9.97 -0.49
N GLU A 143 12.96 -9.11 0.54
CA GLU A 143 13.79 -9.33 1.74
C GLU A 143 13.31 -10.50 2.62
N GLY A 144 12.07 -10.95 2.46
CA GLY A 144 11.51 -12.11 3.16
C GLY A 144 11.29 -11.95 4.67
N LEU A 145 11.63 -10.79 5.27
CA LEU A 145 11.41 -10.53 6.68
C LEU A 145 9.91 -10.43 6.99
N ILE A 146 9.42 -11.29 7.90
CA ILE A 146 8.00 -11.34 8.29
C ILE A 146 7.72 -10.54 9.57
N SER A 147 8.68 -10.53 10.50
CA SER A 147 8.64 -9.76 11.75
C SER A 147 10.04 -9.63 12.36
N TYR A 148 10.27 -8.57 13.16
CA TYR A 148 11.43 -8.46 14.06
C TYR A 148 11.00 -8.28 15.51
N SER A 149 11.90 -8.57 16.46
CA SER A 149 11.65 -8.41 17.89
C SER A 149 12.74 -7.58 18.57
N ILE A 150 12.39 -6.39 19.07
CA ILE A 150 13.32 -5.39 19.63
C ILE A 150 12.90 -4.95 21.04
N PRO A 151 13.79 -4.40 21.87
CA PRO A 151 13.39 -3.62 23.05
C PRO A 151 12.52 -2.42 22.64
N LYS A 152 11.61 -1.99 23.51
CA LYS A 152 10.84 -0.76 23.34
C LYS A 152 11.78 0.45 23.31
N GLY A 153 11.50 1.41 22.44
CA GLY A 153 12.29 2.63 22.33
C GLY A 153 12.19 3.51 23.57
N VAL A 154 13.22 4.34 23.77
CA VAL A 154 13.33 5.20 24.96
C VAL A 154 12.73 6.57 24.68
N ILE A 155 11.87 7.02 25.59
CA ILE A 155 11.35 8.39 25.63
C ILE A 155 12.18 9.19 26.65
N ARG A 156 12.75 10.33 26.25
CA ARG A 156 13.56 11.21 27.09
C ARG A 156 12.97 12.62 27.08
N GLY A 157 12.17 12.92 28.10
CA GLY A 157 11.47 14.20 28.21
C GLY A 157 10.40 14.38 27.12
N VAL A 158 10.11 15.63 26.76
CA VAL A 158 9.13 15.98 25.73
C VAL A 158 9.76 16.05 24.32
N GLU A 159 11.08 16.20 24.22
CA GLU A 159 11.79 16.49 22.97
C GLU A 159 12.25 15.26 22.18
N VAL A 160 12.44 14.11 22.84
CA VAL A 160 13.05 12.93 22.22
C VAL A 160 12.23 11.67 22.53
N ASP A 161 11.60 11.12 21.50
CA ASP A 161 10.90 9.84 21.52
C ASP A 161 11.49 8.96 20.41
N LEU A 162 12.17 7.89 20.82
CA LEU A 162 12.82 6.92 19.92
C LEU A 162 12.01 5.62 19.83
N SER A 163 10.71 5.65 20.11
CA SER A 163 9.81 4.51 19.91
C SER A 163 9.57 4.22 18.43
N ASP A 164 9.32 2.95 18.11
CA ASP A 164 8.89 2.52 16.79
C ASP A 164 7.38 2.78 16.64
N ARG A 165 7.05 4.03 16.28
CA ARG A 165 5.68 4.58 16.26
C ARG A 165 4.76 3.90 15.24
N THR A 166 5.33 3.21 14.25
CA THR A 166 4.59 2.49 13.22
C THR A 166 4.71 0.98 13.37
N TYR A 167 5.21 0.49 14.51
CA TYR A 167 5.30 -0.94 14.78
C TYR A 167 3.91 -1.56 14.84
N ASP A 168 3.63 -2.46 13.92
CA ASP A 168 2.30 -3.08 13.81
C ASP A 168 2.10 -4.32 14.68
N GLY A 169 3.15 -4.79 15.37
CA GLY A 169 3.15 -6.00 16.17
C GLY A 169 2.51 -5.85 17.56
N GLU A 170 3.04 -6.60 18.51
CA GLU A 170 2.53 -6.66 19.89
C GLU A 170 3.62 -6.25 20.89
N GLY A 171 3.23 -5.69 22.03
CA GLY A 171 4.16 -5.27 23.08
C GLY A 171 4.17 -6.27 24.23
N GLU A 172 5.26 -7.01 24.39
CA GLU A 172 5.45 -8.02 25.43
C GLU A 172 6.52 -7.54 26.42
N GLY A 173 6.12 -7.21 27.66
CA GLY A 173 7.04 -6.69 28.68
C GLY A 173 7.74 -5.39 28.23
N ASP A 174 9.07 -5.41 28.19
CA ASP A 174 9.94 -4.34 27.70
C ASP A 174 10.22 -4.44 26.18
N ARG A 175 9.60 -5.39 25.46
CA ARG A 175 9.85 -5.67 24.04
C ARG A 175 8.66 -5.38 23.13
N LEU A 176 8.98 -5.26 21.85
CA LEU A 176 8.10 -5.29 20.70
C LEU A 176 8.35 -6.59 19.95
N VAL A 177 7.31 -7.35 19.62
CA VAL A 177 7.37 -8.70 19.01
C VAL A 177 6.32 -8.89 17.89
N HIS A 178 6.58 -9.81 16.97
CA HIS A 178 5.64 -10.24 15.91
C HIS A 178 5.15 -9.15 14.94
N GLY A 179 5.90 -8.05 14.81
CA GLY A 179 5.59 -6.92 13.92
C GLY A 179 6.73 -6.46 13.03
N LEU A 180 6.39 -5.49 12.18
CA LEU A 180 7.30 -4.67 11.37
C LEU A 180 6.96 -3.20 11.61
N GLY A 181 7.89 -2.29 11.32
CA GLY A 181 7.78 -0.87 11.62
C GLY A 181 8.94 -0.07 11.02
N GLN A 182 9.31 1.03 11.67
CA GLN A 182 10.23 2.05 11.15
C GLN A 182 11.67 1.56 10.86
N LEU A 183 12.07 0.39 11.38
CA LEU A 183 13.40 -0.16 11.06
C LEU A 183 13.49 -0.71 9.62
N VAL A 184 12.35 -0.96 8.97
CA VAL A 184 12.27 -1.54 7.62
C VAL A 184 11.30 -0.80 6.70
N ASP A 185 10.82 0.39 7.05
CA ASP A 185 9.89 1.15 6.19
C ASP A 185 10.60 1.87 5.02
N GLY A 186 11.92 1.71 4.88
CA GLY A 186 12.75 2.37 3.88
C GLY A 186 12.95 3.87 4.10
N GLN A 187 12.44 4.44 5.19
CA GLN A 187 12.64 5.84 5.51
C GLN A 187 13.95 6.04 6.26
N LYS A 188 14.84 6.81 5.63
CA LYS A 188 16.03 7.33 6.26
C LYS A 188 15.75 8.57 7.08
N GLY A 189 16.65 8.80 8.01
CA GLY A 189 16.72 9.98 8.82
C GLY A 189 17.29 11.24 8.12
N ALA A 190 17.45 12.33 8.88
CA ALA A 190 18.35 13.45 8.64
C ALA A 190 19.15 13.69 9.94
N ASP A 191 20.46 13.91 9.88
CA ASP A 191 21.43 13.51 10.92
C ASP A 191 21.12 13.87 12.40
N ASN A 192 20.39 14.97 12.66
CA ASN A 192 20.05 15.42 14.02
C ASN A 192 18.66 14.94 14.48
N PHE A 193 18.62 13.82 15.21
CA PHE A 193 17.41 13.24 15.81
C PHE A 193 16.65 14.16 16.80
N ARG A 194 17.23 15.28 17.26
CA ARG A 194 16.54 16.24 18.15
C ARG A 194 15.74 17.32 17.41
N ILE A 195 15.93 17.49 16.10
CA ILE A 195 15.17 18.47 15.30
C ILE A 195 13.78 17.90 14.92
N ASP A 196 13.60 16.58 15.04
CA ASP A 196 12.42 15.84 14.60
C ASP A 196 11.26 15.82 15.63
N ILE A 197 11.10 16.91 16.39
CA ILE A 197 10.14 17.06 17.52
C ILE A 197 8.68 16.81 17.09
N HIS A 198 8.37 17.00 15.80
CA HIS A 198 7.03 16.79 15.22
C HIS A 198 7.03 15.97 13.92
N GLY A 199 8.16 15.35 13.53
CA GLY A 199 8.31 14.74 12.21
C GLY A 199 8.49 13.21 12.20
N PHE A 200 8.67 12.69 10.98
CA PHE A 200 8.55 11.27 10.63
C PHE A 200 9.88 10.51 10.69
N GLY A 201 10.54 10.47 11.84
CA GLY A 201 11.79 9.72 12.01
C GLY A 201 12.90 10.12 11.03
N LYS A 202 12.82 11.35 10.50
CA LYS A 202 13.82 11.98 9.64
C LYS A 202 14.98 12.48 10.53
N GLY A 203 15.56 11.55 11.31
CA GLY A 203 16.68 11.65 12.26
C GLY A 203 17.80 10.58 12.07
N ASP A 204 18.81 10.75 11.18
CA ASP A 204 19.74 9.66 10.73
C ASP A 204 20.98 9.51 11.61
N GLY A 205 20.73 9.55 12.91
CA GLY A 205 21.68 8.98 13.85
C GLY A 205 21.97 7.52 13.50
N GLN A 206 23.23 7.11 13.64
CA GLN A 206 23.71 5.76 13.43
C GLN A 206 23.13 4.78 14.48
N ALA A 207 21.87 4.39 14.30
CA ALA A 207 21.54 2.97 14.34
C ALA A 207 21.76 2.42 12.93
N VAL A 208 22.32 1.21 12.78
CA VAL A 208 22.62 0.64 11.45
C VAL A 208 21.32 0.27 10.73
N ARG A 209 20.70 1.25 10.07
CA ARG A 209 19.46 1.06 9.29
C ARG A 209 19.81 0.42 7.94
N ASN A 210 19.56 -0.87 7.78
CA ASN A 210 19.82 -1.60 6.53
C ASN A 210 18.73 -1.26 5.48
N THR A 211 18.79 -0.03 4.95
CA THR A 211 17.68 0.67 4.25
C THR A 211 17.80 0.70 2.72
N GLN A 212 18.76 -0.02 2.13
CA GLN A 212 19.05 0.08 0.69
C GLN A 212 18.13 -0.74 -0.22
N LYS A 213 17.21 -1.56 0.31
CA LYS A 213 16.36 -2.48 -0.49
C LYS A 213 14.85 -2.34 -0.30
N THR A 214 14.40 -1.58 0.69
CA THR A 214 12.99 -1.37 1.07
C THR A 214 12.25 -0.34 0.22
N LYS A 215 12.95 0.51 -0.51
CA LYS A 215 12.34 1.59 -1.29
C LYS A 215 11.90 1.08 -2.67
N CYS A 216 10.58 0.91 -2.87
CA CYS A 216 10.03 0.75 -4.22
C CYS A 216 10.49 1.95 -5.09
N PRO A 217 11.03 1.74 -6.31
CA PRO A 217 11.66 2.80 -7.09
C PRO A 217 10.71 3.97 -7.40
N ASP A 218 11.24 5.20 -7.30
CA ASP A 218 10.45 6.41 -7.48
C ASP A 218 9.93 6.57 -8.92
N HIS A 219 8.72 7.11 -9.04
CA HIS A 219 7.96 7.25 -10.28
C HIS A 219 8.50 8.27 -11.31
N HIS A 220 9.62 8.96 -11.04
CA HIS A 220 9.97 10.23 -11.70
C HIS A 220 11.19 10.17 -12.65
N HIS A 221 11.27 9.15 -13.50
CA HIS A 221 12.12 9.22 -14.70
C HIS A 221 11.40 8.77 -15.96
N HIS A 222 10.81 9.75 -16.67
CA HIS A 222 10.64 9.66 -18.12
C HIS A 222 12.03 9.75 -18.78
N HIS A 223 12.77 8.64 -18.82
CA HIS A 223 13.96 8.56 -19.66
C HIS A 223 13.52 8.46 -21.13
N HIS A 224 13.79 9.53 -21.89
CA HIS A 224 13.78 9.46 -23.35
C HIS A 224 14.76 8.38 -23.81
N TRP A 225 14.26 7.44 -24.61
CA TRP A 225 15.08 6.43 -25.27
C TRP A 225 15.86 7.06 -26.43
N PRO A 226 17.21 7.03 -26.45
CA PRO A 226 17.94 7.27 -27.68
C PRO A 226 17.78 6.05 -28.59
N LEU A 227 17.34 6.28 -29.83
CA LEU A 227 17.27 5.24 -30.86
C LEU A 227 18.69 4.68 -31.11
N ALA A 228 18.92 3.42 -30.74
CA ALA A 228 20.15 2.70 -31.04
C ALA A 228 19.91 1.73 -32.21
N THR A 229 20.56 1.99 -33.33
CA THR A 229 20.66 1.08 -34.48
C THR A 229 21.57 -0.10 -34.18
N GLU A 230 21.28 -1.27 -34.75
CA GLU A 230 22.15 -2.45 -34.66
C GLU A 230 23.51 -2.24 -35.34
N SER A 231 24.57 -2.73 -34.70
CA SER A 231 25.71 -3.34 -35.39
C SER A 231 26.40 -4.33 -34.45
N ALA A 232 26.80 -5.49 -34.97
CA ALA A 232 27.38 -6.58 -34.20
C ALA A 232 28.87 -6.37 -33.84
N GLY A 233 29.32 -6.96 -32.73
CA GLY A 233 30.75 -6.95 -32.38
C GLY A 233 31.09 -7.56 -31.00
N GLU A 234 31.64 -8.78 -31.04
CA GLU A 234 32.56 -9.41 -30.07
C GLU A 234 32.18 -9.62 -28.58
N GLN A 235 32.77 -10.70 -28.04
CA GLN A 235 32.57 -11.15 -26.67
C GLN A 235 33.53 -10.45 -25.71
N ASN A 236 33.01 -10.00 -24.56
CA ASN A 236 33.82 -9.77 -23.38
C ASN A 236 33.06 -10.26 -22.13
N VAL A 237 33.72 -11.11 -21.34
CA VAL A 237 33.14 -11.68 -20.11
C VAL A 237 33.25 -10.67 -18.98
N GLY A 238 32.35 -9.68 -19.01
CA GLY A 238 32.11 -8.78 -17.88
C GLY A 238 31.07 -9.39 -16.94
N PHE A 239 31.36 -9.45 -15.64
CA PHE A 239 30.33 -9.61 -14.61
C PHE A 239 29.48 -8.34 -14.57
N LEU A 240 28.52 -8.21 -15.50
CA LEU A 240 27.44 -7.25 -15.34
C LEU A 240 26.65 -7.68 -14.10
N HIS A 241 26.77 -6.88 -13.03
CA HIS A 241 25.71 -6.77 -12.05
C HIS A 241 24.42 -6.48 -12.83
N ARG A 242 23.54 -7.48 -12.92
CA ARG A 242 22.22 -7.27 -13.52
C ARG A 242 21.54 -6.17 -12.69
N PRO A 243 21.16 -5.03 -13.28
CA PRO A 243 20.29 -4.10 -12.56
C PRO A 243 19.02 -4.89 -12.23
N ALA A 244 18.63 -4.90 -10.95
CA ALA A 244 17.42 -5.58 -10.52
C ALA A 244 16.24 -4.93 -11.25
N VAL A 245 15.65 -5.65 -12.21
CA VAL A 245 14.49 -5.19 -12.99
C VAL A 245 13.33 -5.07 -12.01
N THR A 246 13.15 -3.88 -11.44
CA THR A 246 12.23 -3.71 -10.33
C THR A 246 10.81 -3.59 -10.86
N PHE A 247 10.07 -4.69 -10.80
CA PHE A 247 8.70 -4.71 -11.26
C PHE A 247 7.81 -3.90 -10.31
N LYS A 248 7.28 -2.80 -10.83
CA LYS A 248 6.17 -2.08 -10.21
C LYS A 248 4.91 -2.95 -10.34
N THR A 249 4.54 -3.65 -9.27
CA THR A 249 3.33 -4.49 -9.26
C THR A 249 2.10 -3.59 -9.16
N ILE A 250 1.57 -3.21 -10.32
CA ILE A 250 0.22 -2.64 -10.43
C ILE A 250 -0.79 -3.79 -10.36
N VAL A 251 -1.54 -3.88 -9.25
CA VAL A 251 -2.69 -4.78 -9.18
C VAL A 251 -3.94 -4.00 -9.54
N THR A 252 -4.23 -3.92 -10.84
CA THR A 252 -5.50 -3.39 -11.34
C THR A 252 -6.60 -4.42 -11.14
N ILE A 253 -7.64 -4.06 -10.39
CA ILE A 253 -8.72 -4.97 -10.00
C ILE A 253 -9.91 -4.79 -10.94
N ILE A 254 -10.46 -5.92 -11.40
CA ILE A 254 -11.31 -6.03 -12.59
C ILE A 254 -12.59 -6.77 -12.21
N PHE A 255 -13.74 -6.34 -12.74
CA PHE A 255 -15.05 -6.84 -12.36
C PHE A 255 -15.96 -7.01 -13.59
N ASP A 256 -16.54 -8.20 -13.76
CA ASP A 256 -17.42 -8.61 -14.87
C ASP A 256 -18.94 -8.42 -14.57
#